data_AF-A0A536DRB6-F1
#
_entry.id   AF-A0A536DRB6-F1
#
_cell.length_a   1.000
_cell.length_b   1.000
_cell.length_c   1.000
_cell.angle_alpha   90.00
_cell.angle_beta   90.00
_cell.angle_gamma   90.00
#
_symmetry.space_group_name_H-M   'P 1'
#
loop_
_entity.id
_entity.type
_entity.pdbx_description
1 polymer ?
#
loop_
_entity_poly.entity_id
_entity_poly.type
_entity_poly.pdbx_seq_one_letter_code
_entity_poly.pdbx_strand_id
1 'polypeptide(L)'
;MDYYREWSEGKDPPEPVGPVIGQQGGGGGGHRWDFDYFIWPLPPDGPVAITCRWPGRGLQTASKELNGTAIRAAGLKSKSVWD
;
A
#
# COMPACT_ATOMS: atom_id res chain seq x y z
N MET A 1 5.21 8.23 -9.63
CA MET A 1 4.04 9.12 -9.50
C MET A 1 3.19 9.12 -10.76
N ASP A 2 3.78 8.99 -11.95
CA ASP A 2 3.02 8.91 -13.21
C ASP A 2 2.12 7.67 -13.29
N TYR A 3 2.58 6.49 -12.81
CA TYR A 3 1.78 5.26 -12.77
C TYR A 3 0.40 5.45 -12.11
N TYR A 4 0.37 5.97 -10.87
CA TYR A 4 -0.91 6.13 -10.15
C TYR A 4 -1.82 7.18 -10.79
N ARG A 5 -1.24 8.24 -11.37
CA ARG A 5 -2.01 9.24 -12.09
C ARG A 5 -2.70 8.62 -13.31
N GLU A 6 -1.93 7.95 -14.16
CA GLU A 6 -2.45 7.33 -15.39
C GLU A 6 -3.45 6.21 -15.10
N TRP A 7 -3.19 5.37 -14.08
CA TRP A 7 -4.14 4.36 -13.61
C TRP A 7 -5.45 4.99 -13.11
N SER A 8 -5.36 6.09 -12.33
CA SER A 8 -6.55 6.79 -11.84
C SER A 8 -7.38 7.47 -12.95
N GLU A 9 -6.75 7.75 -14.09
CA GLU A 9 -7.41 8.25 -15.31
C GLU A 9 -8.00 7.12 -16.18
N GLY A 10 -7.93 5.86 -15.73
CA GLY A 10 -8.45 4.70 -16.46
C GLY A 10 -7.56 4.22 -17.62
N LYS A 11 -6.30 4.64 -17.65
CA LYS A 11 -5.30 4.13 -18.61
C LYS A 11 -4.67 2.86 -18.07
N ASP A 12 -3.97 2.15 -18.95
CA ASP A 12 -3.15 0.98 -18.62
C ASP A 12 -1.66 1.36 -18.67
N PRO A 13 -1.13 2.01 -17.61
CA PRO A 13 0.27 2.42 -17.59
C PRO A 13 1.20 1.20 -17.59
N PRO A 14 2.42 1.33 -18.17
CA PRO A 14 3.39 0.24 -18.15
C PRO A 14 3.73 -0.19 -16.72
N GLU A 15 4.12 -1.46 -16.59
CA GLU A 15 4.51 -2.03 -15.30
C GLU A 15 5.64 -1.22 -14.66
N PRO A 16 5.48 -0.75 -13.41
CA PRO A 16 6.50 0.06 -12.77
C PRO A 16 7.75 -0.77 -12.45
N VAL A 17 8.93 -0.14 -12.59
CA VAL A 17 10.25 -0.77 -12.40
C VAL A 17 10.48 -1.24 -10.94
N GLY A 18 9.64 -0.83 -9.99
CA GLY A 18 9.76 -1.21 -8.58
C GLY A 18 8.47 -1.04 -7.80
N PRO A 19 8.50 -1.31 -6.47
CA PRO A 19 7.32 -1.23 -5.63
C PRO A 19 6.69 0.16 -5.63
N VAL A 20 5.36 0.18 -5.72
CA VAL A 20 4.54 1.37 -5.69
C VAL A 20 3.57 1.31 -4.52
N ILE A 21 3.45 2.43 -3.83
CA ILE A 21 2.44 2.66 -2.80
C ILE A 21 1.64 3.88 -3.24
N GLY A 22 0.32 3.78 -3.22
CA GLY A 22 -0.55 4.90 -3.53
C GLY A 22 -1.74 4.93 -2.60
N GLN A 23 -2.11 6.13 -2.22
CA GLN A 23 -3.22 6.38 -1.32
C GLN A 23 -4.52 6.33 -2.12
N GLN A 24 -5.41 5.41 -1.74
CA GLN A 24 -6.71 5.21 -2.37
C GLN A 24 -7.81 6.06 -1.74
N GLY A 25 -7.55 6.51 -0.51
CA GLY A 25 -8.50 7.29 0.25
C GLY A 25 -7.95 7.60 1.63
N GLY A 26 -8.78 8.25 2.41
CA GLY A 26 -8.47 8.54 3.79
C GLY A 26 -8.80 9.96 4.17
N GLY A 27 -8.85 10.17 5.47
CA GLY A 27 -9.20 11.44 6.06
C GLY A 27 -9.02 11.36 7.56
N GLY A 28 -9.17 12.51 8.21
CA GLY A 28 -9.13 12.56 9.64
C GLY A 28 -9.56 13.89 10.19
N GLY A 29 -9.71 13.90 11.50
CA GLY A 29 -10.19 15.04 12.26
C GLY A 29 -10.10 14.76 13.76
N GLY A 30 -9.96 15.81 14.55
CA GLY A 30 -9.70 15.70 15.99
C GLY A 30 -8.45 14.86 16.25
N HIS A 31 -8.62 13.67 16.82
CA HIS A 31 -7.53 12.77 17.25
C HIS A 31 -7.45 11.45 16.46
N ARG A 32 -8.18 11.30 15.34
CA ARG A 32 -8.17 10.06 14.54
C ARG A 32 -8.02 10.35 13.05
N TRP A 33 -7.21 9.52 12.42
CA TRP A 33 -6.94 9.52 10.99
C TRP A 33 -6.93 8.09 10.49
N ASP A 34 -7.63 7.83 9.39
CA ASP A 34 -7.71 6.53 8.75
C ASP A 34 -7.39 6.72 7.27
N PHE A 35 -6.49 5.88 6.74
CA PHE A 35 -5.99 5.98 5.37
C PHE A 35 -5.95 4.62 4.72
N ASP A 36 -6.28 4.58 3.44
CA ASP A 36 -6.24 3.37 2.63
C ASP A 36 -5.10 3.49 1.62
N TYR A 37 -4.26 2.46 1.57
CA TYR A 37 -3.13 2.38 0.66
C TYR A 37 -3.20 1.12 -0.18
N PHE A 38 -3.00 1.26 -1.49
CA PHE A 38 -2.71 0.17 -2.40
C PHE A 38 -1.20 -0.03 -2.48
N ILE A 39 -0.77 -1.28 -2.44
CA ILE A 39 0.64 -1.68 -2.48
C ILE A 39 0.79 -2.70 -3.61
N TRP A 40 1.73 -2.43 -4.51
CA TRP A 40 2.08 -3.34 -5.60
C TRP A 40 3.60 -3.36 -5.81
N PRO A 41 4.23 -4.50 -6.13
CA PRO A 41 3.63 -5.84 -6.19
C PRO A 41 3.30 -6.35 -4.78
N LEU A 42 2.76 -7.57 -4.69
CA LEU A 42 2.60 -8.24 -3.40
C LEU A 42 3.96 -8.32 -2.69
N PRO A 43 4.01 -8.07 -1.37
CA PRO A 43 5.26 -8.17 -0.62
C PRO A 43 5.85 -9.58 -0.73
N PRO A 44 7.19 -9.72 -0.66
CA PRO A 44 7.83 -11.03 -0.63
C PRO A 44 7.45 -11.82 0.62
N ASP A 45 7.77 -13.11 0.64
CA ASP A 45 7.59 -13.93 1.84
C ASP A 45 8.45 -13.38 2.99
N GLY A 46 7.89 -13.40 4.20
CA GLY A 46 8.51 -12.85 5.41
C GLY A 46 7.66 -11.76 6.09
N PRO A 47 8.18 -11.15 7.16
CA PRO A 47 7.49 -10.08 7.87
C PRO A 47 7.45 -8.79 7.04
N VAL A 48 6.33 -8.06 7.13
CA VAL A 48 6.16 -6.72 6.55
C VAL A 48 5.90 -5.74 7.68
N ALA A 49 6.75 -4.73 7.83
CA ALA A 49 6.58 -3.70 8.84
C ALA A 49 5.90 -2.46 8.25
N ILE A 50 4.76 -2.06 8.81
CA ILE A 50 4.14 -0.76 8.56
C ILE A 50 4.64 0.20 9.62
N THR A 51 5.35 1.23 9.18
CA THR A 51 5.95 2.23 10.07
C THR A 51 5.37 3.61 9.77
N CYS A 52 4.88 4.29 10.80
CA CYS A 52 4.38 5.66 10.71
C CYS A 52 5.20 6.58 11.62
N ARG A 53 5.63 7.72 11.06
CA ARG A 53 6.32 8.79 11.80
C ARG A 53 5.66 10.12 11.52
N TRP A 54 5.58 10.97 12.54
CA TRP A 54 5.12 12.36 12.38
C TRP A 54 6.20 13.32 12.89
N PRO A 55 7.20 13.64 12.05
CA PRO A 55 8.36 14.43 12.46
C PRO A 55 7.99 15.84 12.94
N GLY A 56 7.06 16.51 12.25
CA GLY A 56 6.63 17.87 12.59
C GLY A 56 5.92 18.01 13.94
N ARG A 57 5.49 16.90 14.56
CA ARG A 57 4.85 16.89 15.88
C ARG A 57 5.66 16.12 16.93
N GLY A 58 6.88 15.69 16.58
CA GLY A 58 7.77 14.96 17.49
C GLY A 58 7.21 13.63 17.99
N LEU A 59 6.20 13.06 17.31
CA LEU A 59 5.63 11.78 17.73
C LEU A 59 6.63 10.66 17.47
N GLN A 60 6.73 9.74 18.44
CA GLN A 60 7.53 8.54 18.31
C GLN A 60 7.08 7.75 17.08
N THR A 61 8.05 7.16 16.39
CA THR A 61 7.78 6.23 15.30
C THR A 61 6.97 5.05 15.83
N ALA A 62 5.77 4.87 15.31
CA ALA A 62 4.97 3.67 15.56
C ALA A 62 5.28 2.65 14.46
N SER A 63 5.47 1.38 14.84
CA SER A 63 5.69 0.29 13.89
C SER A 63 4.80 -0.90 14.25
N LYS A 64 4.25 -1.54 13.23
CA LYS A 64 3.47 -2.77 13.35
C LYS A 64 3.95 -3.77 12.31
N GLU A 65 4.31 -4.96 12.78
CA GLU A 65 4.63 -6.07 11.89
C GLU A 65 3.37 -6.83 11.49
N LEU A 66 3.28 -7.16 10.21
CA LEU A 66 2.27 -8.01 9.58
C LEU A 66 2.94 -9.25 9.01
N ASN A 67 2.18 -10.34 8.93
CA ASN A 67 2.64 -11.57 8.29
C ASN A 67 2.55 -11.43 6.75
N GLY A 68 3.64 -11.02 6.11
CA GLY A 68 3.73 -10.86 4.66
C GLY A 68 3.57 -12.17 3.90
N THR A 69 4.08 -13.28 4.43
CA THR A 69 3.86 -14.62 3.86
C THR A 69 2.38 -14.95 3.75
N ALA A 70 1.57 -14.64 4.77
CA ALA A 70 0.13 -14.85 4.73
C ALA A 70 -0.56 -13.97 3.68
N ILE A 71 -0.14 -12.70 3.55
CA ILE A 71 -0.64 -11.78 2.52
C ILE A 71 -0.34 -12.33 1.12
N ARG A 72 0.91 -12.73 0.87
CA ARG A 72 1.35 -13.28 -0.41
C ARG A 72 0.60 -14.56 -0.76
N ALA A 73 0.46 -15.48 0.21
CA ALA A 73 -0.29 -16.72 0.03
C ALA A 73 -1.78 -16.48 -0.27
N ALA A 74 -2.39 -15.44 0.28
CA ALA A 74 -3.76 -15.05 -0.05
C ALA A 74 -3.84 -14.47 -1.48
N GLY A 75 -2.91 -13.59 -1.84
CA GLY A 75 -2.84 -12.99 -3.17
C GLY A 75 -2.70 -14.03 -4.29
N LEU A 76 -1.87 -15.05 -4.09
CA LEU A 76 -1.66 -16.15 -5.05
C LEU A 76 -2.90 -17.04 -5.27
N LYS A 77 -3.92 -16.95 -4.42
CA LYS A 77 -5.21 -17.64 -4.63
C LYS A 77 -6.16 -16.85 -5.52
N SER A 78 -5.85 -15.59 -5.82
CA SER A 78 -6.64 -14.74 -6.70
C SER A 78 -6.47 -15.21 -8.15
N LYS A 79 -7.53 -15.09 -8.94
CA LYS A 79 -7.53 -15.39 -10.37
C LYS A 79 -8.00 -14.17 -11.14
N SER A 80 -7.47 -13.98 -12.36
CA SER A 80 -8.07 -13.01 -13.27
C SER A 80 -9.50 -13.46 -13.58
N VAL A 81 -10.43 -12.51 -13.56
CA VAL A 81 -11.83 -12.73 -13.96
C VAL A 81 -12.11 -12.22 -15.37
N TRP A 82 -11.11 -11.60 -15.99
CA TRP A 82 -11.15 -11.07 -17.35
C TRP A 82 -9.99 -11.70 -18.14
N ASP A 83 -10.29 -12.16 -19.35
CA ASP A 83 -9.33 -12.64 -20.36
C ASP A 83 -9.03 -11.53 -21.37
#